data_AF-A0A6A7K6L8-F1
#
_entry.id   AF-A0A6A7K6L8-F1
#
_cell.length_a   1.000
_cell.length_b   1.000
_cell.length_c   1.000
_cell.angle_alpha   90.00
_cell.angle_beta   90.00
_cell.angle_gamma   90.00
#
_symmetry.space_group_name_H-M   'P 1'
#
loop_
_entity.id
_entity.type
_entity.pdbx_description
1 polymer ?
#
loop_
_entity_poly.entity_id
_entity_poly.type
_entity_poly.pdbx_seq_one_letter_code
_entity_poly.pdbx_strand_id
1 'polypeptide(L)'
;MDIFKIVIIGIMGTVFIVLIKKYNPEYQVFISIATGVIILLFIYSYLGPILASFQQLWSRVDMDSRYFEILMKVIVIAYVTEFGSQICQDAGEKSIGMKIELAGKVIIIYLSVPIVLSLIDFIIKLIP
;
A
#
# COMPACT_ATOMS: atom_id res chain seq x y z
N MET A 1 -2.58 -21.04 -3.47
CA MET A 1 -1.67 -20.98 -4.64
C MET A 1 -1.88 -19.69 -5.46
N ASP A 2 -2.26 -18.55 -4.86
CA ASP A 2 -2.53 -17.34 -5.68
C ASP A 2 -1.25 -16.60 -6.09
N ILE A 3 -0.10 -16.90 -5.47
CA ILE A 3 1.19 -16.38 -5.94
C ILE A 3 1.48 -16.81 -7.39
N PHE A 4 1.13 -18.04 -7.77
CA PHE A 4 1.26 -18.50 -9.15
C PHE A 4 0.35 -17.71 -10.09
N LYS A 5 -0.88 -17.39 -9.67
CA LYS A 5 -1.81 -16.57 -10.46
C LYS A 5 -1.25 -15.17 -10.69
N ILE A 6 -0.72 -14.53 -9.65
CA ILE A 6 -0.10 -13.19 -9.73
C ILE A 6 1.06 -13.20 -10.72
N VAL A 7 1.96 -14.19 -10.62
CA VAL A 7 3.11 -14.33 -11.52
C VAL A 7 2.67 -14.55 -12.97
N ILE A 8 1.70 -15.44 -13.20
CA ILE A 8 1.17 -15.71 -14.55
C ILE A 8 0.54 -14.45 -15.16
N ILE A 9 -0.25 -13.70 -14.38
CA ILE A 9 -0.86 -12.43 -14.82
C ILE A 9 0.23 -11.42 -15.19
N GLY A 10 1.27 -11.27 -14.36
CA GLY A 10 2.39 -10.38 -14.65
C GLY A 10 3.14 -10.75 -15.93
N ILE A 11 3.40 -12.05 -16.15
CA ILE A 11 4.04 -12.54 -17.39
C ILE A 11 3.14 -12.27 -18.59
N MET A 12 1.85 -12.58 -18.51
CA MET A 12 0.89 -12.36 -19.61
C MET A 12 0.76 -10.88 -19.96
N GLY A 13 0.62 -10.00 -18.96
CA GLY A 13 0.60 -8.55 -19.16
C GLY A 13 1.86 -8.05 -19.84
N THR A 14 3.03 -8.54 -19.42
CA THR A 14 4.33 -8.19 -20.04
C THR A 14 4.40 -8.63 -21.50
N VAL A 15 3.95 -9.85 -21.83
CA VAL A 15 3.90 -10.34 -23.20
C VAL A 15 3.00 -9.47 -24.07
N PHE A 16 1.81 -9.11 -23.59
CA PHE A 16 0.89 -8.22 -24.31
C PHE A 16 1.48 -6.82 -24.55
N ILE A 17 2.14 -6.24 -23.53
CA ILE A 17 2.84 -4.96 -23.66
C ILE A 17 3.90 -5.03 -24.76
N VAL A 18 4.75 -6.06 -24.77
CA VAL A 18 5.82 -6.22 -25.78
C VAL A 18 5.26 -6.39 -27.19
N LEU A 19 4.16 -7.12 -27.34
CA LEU A 19 3.51 -7.32 -28.64
C LEU A 19 2.89 -6.02 -29.17
N ILE A 20 2.13 -5.31 -28.34
CA ILE A 20 1.39 -4.10 -28.74
C ILE A 20 2.32 -2.91 -28.95
N LYS A 21 3.41 -2.82 -28.19
CA LYS A 21 4.40 -1.75 -28.33
C LYS A 21 4.96 -1.60 -29.76
N LYS A 22 4.99 -2.69 -30.54
CA LYS A 22 5.41 -2.66 -31.96
C LYS A 22 4.38 -2.04 -32.91
N TYR A 23 3.09 -2.11 -32.57
CA TYR A 23 2.01 -1.65 -33.45
C TYR A 23 1.41 -0.33 -33.00
N ASN A 24 1.05 -0.21 -31.72
CA ASN A 24 0.44 0.99 -31.15
C ASN A 24 0.98 1.24 -29.73
N PRO A 25 2.09 1.99 -29.59
CA PRO A 25 2.76 2.17 -28.29
C PRO A 25 1.90 2.90 -27.26
N GLU A 26 0.89 3.68 -27.66
CA GLU A 26 -0.01 4.35 -26.71
C GLU A 26 -0.85 3.37 -25.87
N TYR A 27 -1.19 2.20 -26.43
CA TYR A 27 -1.99 1.20 -25.71
C TYR A 27 -1.19 0.45 -24.63
N GLN A 28 0.15 0.54 -24.63
CA GLN A 28 1.00 -0.15 -23.66
C GLN A 28 0.70 0.27 -22.22
N VAL A 29 0.40 1.56 -22.02
CA VAL A 29 0.10 2.15 -20.71
C VAL A 29 -1.18 1.54 -20.14
N PHE A 30 -2.24 1.46 -20.95
CA PHE A 30 -3.51 0.87 -20.52
C PHE A 30 -3.36 -0.58 -20.07
N ILE A 31 -2.52 -1.37 -20.75
CA ILE A 31 -2.26 -2.77 -20.39
C ILE A 31 -1.43 -2.85 -19.10
N SER A 32 -0.44 -1.97 -18.92
CA SER A 32 0.36 -1.90 -17.68
C SER A 32 -0.54 -1.59 -16.48
N ILE A 33 -1.38 -0.56 -16.60
CA ILE A 33 -2.32 -0.16 -15.55
C ILE A 33 -3.31 -1.29 -15.25
N ALA A 34 -3.92 -1.89 -16.28
CA ALA A 34 -4.86 -3.00 -16.10
C ALA A 34 -4.21 -4.21 -15.41
N THR A 35 -3.00 -4.58 -15.83
CA THR A 35 -2.24 -5.68 -15.22
C THR A 35 -1.92 -5.38 -13.75
N GLY A 36 -1.45 -4.16 -13.47
CA GLY A 36 -1.18 -3.71 -12.10
C GLY A 36 -2.42 -3.76 -11.22
N VAL A 37 -3.55 -3.23 -11.69
CA VAL A 37 -4.82 -3.22 -10.93
C VAL A 37 -5.31 -4.63 -10.62
N ILE A 38 -5.23 -5.55 -11.59
CA ILE A 38 -5.58 -6.95 -11.35
C ILE A 38 -4.68 -7.55 -10.26
N ILE A 39 -3.36 -7.34 -10.35
CA ILE A 39 -2.41 -7.83 -9.33
C ILE A 39 -2.75 -7.25 -7.94
N LEU A 40 -3.08 -5.96 -7.85
CA LEU A 40 -3.48 -5.33 -6.59
C LEU A 40 -4.72 -6.01 -5.99
N LEU A 41 -5.74 -6.28 -6.79
CA LEU A 41 -6.97 -6.92 -6.31
C LEU A 41 -6.68 -8.31 -5.72
N PHE A 42 -5.75 -9.06 -6.32
CA PHE A 42 -5.31 -10.33 -5.74
C PHE A 42 -4.60 -10.13 -4.40
N ILE A 43 -3.70 -9.15 -4.31
CA ILE A 43 -2.95 -8.86 -3.07
C ILE A 43 -3.87 -8.35 -1.95
N TYR A 44 -4.87 -7.54 -2.28
CA TYR A 44 -5.83 -6.99 -1.31
C TYR A 44 -6.56 -8.08 -0.51
N SER A 45 -6.85 -9.23 -1.14
CA SER A 45 -7.48 -10.37 -0.47
C SER A 45 -6.66 -10.94 0.69
N TYR A 46 -5.33 -10.74 0.67
CA TYR A 46 -4.42 -11.18 1.73
C TYR A 46 -4.34 -10.21 2.90
N LEU A 47 -4.69 -8.93 2.72
CA LEU A 47 -4.66 -7.96 3.81
C LEU A 47 -5.71 -8.28 4.88
N GLY A 48 -6.94 -8.64 4.49
CA GLY A 48 -8.05 -8.87 5.42
C GLY A 48 -7.74 -9.86 6.56
N PRO A 49 -7.28 -11.09 6.26
CA PRO A 49 -6.94 -12.09 7.29
C PRO A 49 -5.81 -11.65 8.23
N ILE A 50 -4.82 -10.93 7.70
CA ILE A 50 -3.72 -10.37 8.49
C ILE A 50 -4.27 -9.34 9.48
N LEU A 51 -5.08 -8.40 8.98
CA LEU A 51 -5.71 -7.36 9.79
C LEU A 51 -6.58 -7.95 10.90
N ALA A 52 -7.39 -8.96 10.58
CA ALA A 52 -8.24 -9.65 11.54
C ALA A 52 -7.44 -10.38 12.64
N SER A 53 -6.31 -11.01 12.28
CA SER A 53 -5.43 -11.68 13.24
C SER A 53 -4.82 -10.69 14.22
N PHE A 54 -4.36 -9.55 13.72
CA PHE A 54 -3.87 -8.44 14.54
C PHE A 54 -4.96 -7.90 15.48
N GLN A 55 -6.22 -7.81 15.01
CA GLN A 55 -7.33 -7.30 15.83
C GLN A 55 -7.69 -8.27 16.97
N GLN A 56 -7.60 -9.58 16.73
CA GLN A 56 -7.79 -10.60 17.78
C GLN A 56 -6.66 -10.62 18.81
N LEU A 57 -5.43 -10.31 18.40
CA LEU A 57 -4.32 -10.10 19.33
C LEU A 57 -4.56 -8.86 20.18
N TRP A 58 -4.95 -7.75 19.54
CA TRP A 58 -5.16 -6.48 20.21
C TRP A 58 -6.32 -6.53 21.22
N SER A 59 -7.40 -7.27 20.93
CA SER A 59 -8.52 -7.42 21.88
C SER A 59 -8.18 -8.19 23.16
N ARG A 60 -7.03 -8.87 23.20
CA ARG A 60 -6.53 -9.57 24.40
C ARG A 60 -5.63 -8.69 25.27
N VAL A 61 -5.22 -7.52 24.76
CA VAL A 61 -4.38 -6.57 25.47
C VAL A 61 -5.28 -5.40 25.88
N ASP A 62 -5.17 -4.94 27.13
CA ASP A 62 -5.92 -3.78 27.63
C ASP A 62 -5.29 -2.46 27.11
N MET A 63 -5.09 -2.39 25.79
CA MET A 63 -4.52 -1.24 25.10
C MET A 63 -5.61 -0.42 24.43
N ASP A 64 -5.47 0.90 24.47
CA ASP A 64 -6.38 1.82 23.78
C ASP A 64 -6.45 1.45 22.29
N SER A 65 -7.67 1.10 21.83
CA SER A 65 -7.97 0.70 20.46
C SER A 65 -7.60 1.77 19.44
N ARG A 66 -7.42 3.02 19.88
CA ARG A 66 -7.00 4.13 19.04
C ARG A 66 -5.62 3.91 18.41
N TYR A 67 -4.66 3.33 19.13
CA TYR A 67 -3.32 3.08 18.58
C TYR A 67 -3.33 2.00 17.50
N PHE A 68 -4.14 0.96 17.72
CA PHE A 68 -4.37 -0.08 16.73
C PHE A 68 -4.96 0.48 15.44
N GLU A 69 -5.98 1.35 15.57
CA GLU A 69 -6.61 1.99 14.43
C GLU A 69 -5.62 2.84 13.62
N ILE A 70 -4.74 3.58 14.31
CA ILE A 70 -3.68 4.37 13.64
C ILE A 70 -2.71 3.46 12.91
N LEU A 71 -2.21 2.39 13.54
CA LEU A 71 -1.31 1.42 12.91
C LEU A 71 -1.93 0.83 11.63
N MET A 72 -3.21 0.44 11.70
CA MET A 72 -3.92 -0.10 10.54
C MET A 72 -4.06 0.91 9.41
N LYS A 73 -4.41 2.16 9.74
CA LYS A 73 -4.47 3.25 8.75
C LYS A 73 -3.13 3.47 8.06
N VAL A 74 -2.03 3.47 8.82
CA VAL A 74 -0.68 3.65 8.26
C VAL A 74 -0.32 2.55 7.28
N ILE A 75 -0.61 1.28 7.60
CA ILE A 75 -0.34 0.13 6.71
C ILE A 75 -1.11 0.29 5.39
N VAL A 76 -2.42 0.57 5.47
CA VAL A 76 -3.27 0.73 4.29
C VAL A 76 -2.79 1.89 3.42
N ILE A 77 -2.50 3.04 4.03
CA ILE A 77 -2.02 4.23 3.31
C ILE A 77 -0.72 3.91 2.58
N ALA A 78 0.26 3.28 3.25
CA ALA A 78 1.54 2.95 2.65
C ALA A 78 1.39 2.11 1.37
N TYR A 79 0.61 1.02 1.43
CA TYR A 79 0.39 0.16 0.26
C TYR A 79 -0.38 0.86 -0.86
N VAL A 80 -1.42 1.62 -0.53
CA VAL A 80 -2.24 2.33 -1.52
C VAL A 80 -1.43 3.44 -2.21
N THR A 81 -0.64 4.21 -1.46
CA THR A 81 0.16 5.29 -2.03
C THR A 81 1.32 4.77 -2.86
N GLU A 82 1.97 3.68 -2.43
CA GLU A 82 3.05 3.04 -3.18
C GLU A 82 2.52 2.52 -4.52
N PHE A 83 1.41 1.79 -4.48
CA PHE A 83 0.79 1.25 -5.69
C PHE A 83 0.28 2.35 -6.64
N GLY A 84 -0.40 3.37 -6.10
CA GLY A 84 -0.86 4.52 -6.88
C GLY A 84 0.31 5.28 -7.53
N SER A 85 1.43 5.44 -6.81
CA SER A 85 2.66 6.02 -7.35
C SER A 85 3.21 5.19 -8.52
N GLN A 86 3.31 3.87 -8.35
CA GLN A 86 3.81 2.96 -9.37
C GLN A 86 2.94 2.97 -10.63
N ILE A 87 1.61 3.00 -10.51
CA ILE A 87 0.70 3.15 -11.66
C ILE A 87 0.99 4.43 -12.45
N CYS A 88 1.14 5.57 -11.77
CA CYS A 88 1.45 6.83 -12.45
C CYS A 88 2.82 6.77 -13.13
N GLN A 89 3.81 6.12 -12.52
CA GLN A 89 5.13 5.92 -13.12
C GLN A 89 5.07 5.02 -14.36
N ASP A 90 4.29 3.94 -14.32
CA ASP A 90 4.05 3.04 -15.45
C ASP A 90 3.34 3.74 -16.62
N ALA A 91 2.53 4.75 -16.33
CA ALA A 91 1.91 5.60 -17.33
C ALA A 91 2.87 6.62 -17.98
N GLY A 92 4.13 6.66 -17.55
CA GLY A 92 5.12 7.66 -17.98
C GLY A 92 5.09 8.94 -17.14
N GLU A 93 4.16 9.07 -16.20
CA GLU A 93 3.94 10.25 -15.36
C GLU A 93 4.71 10.17 -14.03
N LYS A 94 6.04 10.06 -14.12
CA LYS A 94 6.90 9.91 -12.92
C LYS A 94 6.77 11.05 -11.93
N SER A 95 6.61 12.29 -12.40
CA SER A 95 6.44 13.47 -11.56
C SER A 95 5.18 13.38 -10.69
N ILE A 96 4.08 12.85 -11.25
CA ILE A 96 2.84 12.65 -10.51
C ILE A 96 3.00 11.53 -9.49
N GLY A 97 3.59 10.40 -9.88
CA GLY A 97 3.83 9.28 -8.97
C GLY A 97 4.64 9.69 -7.74
N MET A 98 5.75 10.41 -7.93
CA MET A 98 6.56 10.92 -6.81
C MET A 98 5.80 11.85 -5.87
N LYS A 99 4.84 12.64 -6.39
CA LYS A 99 3.98 13.50 -5.56
C LYS A 99 2.98 12.70 -4.74
N ILE A 100 2.43 11.62 -5.29
CA ILE A 100 1.55 10.69 -4.57
C ILE A 100 2.32 10.01 -3.42
N GLU A 101 3.53 9.52 -3.71
CA GLU A 101 4.40 8.91 -2.71
C GLU A 101 4.74 9.89 -1.57
N LEU A 102 5.09 11.13 -1.93
CA LEU A 102 5.35 12.19 -0.96
C LEU A 102 4.12 12.46 -0.08
N ALA A 103 2.92 12.56 -0.67
CA ALA A 103 1.68 12.77 0.06
C ALA A 103 1.44 11.63 1.07
N GLY A 104 1.63 10.37 0.64
CA GLY A 104 1.54 9.20 1.52
C GLY A 104 2.47 9.31 2.73
N LYS A 105 3.75 9.64 2.50
CA LYS A 105 4.74 9.81 3.57
C LYS A 105 4.35 10.91 4.55
N VAL A 106 3.88 12.06 4.06
CA VAL A 106 3.45 13.17 4.91
C VAL A 106 2.24 12.78 5.76
N ILE A 107 1.25 12.10 5.19
CA ILE A 107 0.07 11.63 5.91
C ILE A 107 0.45 10.60 6.99
N ILE A 108 1.35 9.66 6.68
CA ILE A 108 1.85 8.68 7.64
C ILE A 108 2.54 9.37 8.83
N ILE A 109 3.39 10.37 8.56
CA ILE A 109 4.04 11.16 9.61
C ILE A 109 3.00 11.88 10.48
N TYR A 110 2.02 12.53 9.85
CA TYR A 110 0.93 13.21 10.56
C TYR A 110 0.16 12.26 11.49
N LEU A 111 -0.20 11.08 11.01
CA LEU A 111 -0.90 10.06 11.81
C LEU A 111 -0.04 9.51 12.95
N SER A 112 1.29 9.54 12.81
CA SER A 112 2.23 9.01 13.80
C SER A 112 2.49 9.98 14.95
N VAL A 113 2.25 11.29 14.78
CA VAL A 113 2.41 12.32 15.82
C VAL A 113 1.75 11.95 17.16
N PRO A 114 0.45 11.59 17.23
CA PRO A 114 -0.18 11.25 18.50
C PRO A 114 0.46 10.05 19.20
N ILE A 115 0.99 9.08 18.45
CA ILE A 115 1.69 7.92 19.03
C ILE A 115 2.97 8.39 19.73
N VAL A 116 3.75 9.23 19.06
CA VAL A 116 5.01 9.75 19.59
C VAL A 116 4.77 10.60 20.84
N LEU A 117 3.78 11.50 20.80
CA LEU A 117 3.42 12.32 21.96
C LEU A 117 3.01 11.46 23.16
N SER A 118 2.19 10.44 22.93
CA SER A 118 1.74 9.54 23.99
C SER A 118 2.89 8.74 24.61
N LEU A 119 3.88 8.35 23.80
CA LEU A 119 5.08 7.68 24.28
C LEU A 119 5.93 8.63 25.15
N ILE A 120 6.08 9.89 24.74
CA ILE A 120 6.79 10.90 25.53
C ILE A 120 6.09 11.12 26.87
N ASP A 121 4.76 11.28 26.87
CA ASP A 121 3.97 11.42 28.11
C ASP A 121 4.14 10.21 29.03
N PHE A 122 4.18 9.01 28.46
CA PHE A 122 4.42 7.78 29.23
C PHE A 122 5.82 7.77 29.87
N ILE A 123 6.85 8.16 29.13
CA ILE A 123 8.23 8.28 29.64
C ILE A 123 8.29 9.32 30.76
N ILE A 124 7.68 10.50 30.57
CA ILE A 124 7.67 11.56 31.60
C ILE A 124 7.01 11.07 32.89
N LYS A 125 5.91 10.32 32.80
CA LYS A 125 5.24 9.73 33.97
C LYS A 125 6.05 8.65 34.69
N LEU A 126 7.03 8.05 34.03
CA LEU A 126 7.93 7.04 34.60
C LEU A 126 9.15 7.66 35.29
N ILE A 127 9.47 8.92 34.99
CA ILE A 127 10.53 9.66 35.67
C ILE A 127 9.96 10.12 37.03
N PRO A 128 10.58 9.71 38.16
CA PRO A 128 10.14 10.11 39.49
C PRO A 128 10.26 11.62 39.75
#